data_AF-A0A3B3UD12-F1
#
_entry.id   AF-A0A3B3UD12-F1
#
_cell.length_a   1.000
_cell.length_b   1.000
_cell.length_c   1.000
_cell.angle_alpha   90.00
_cell.angle_beta   90.00
_cell.angle_gamma   90.00
#
_symmetry.space_group_name_H-M   'P 1'
#
loop_
_entity.id
_entity.type
_entity.pdbx_description
1 polymer ?
#
loop_
_entity_poly.entity_id
_entity_poly.type
_entity_poly.pdbx_seq_one_letter_code
_entity_poly.pdbx_strand_id
1 'polypeptide(L)'
;MSNPWWRVDLLDSYVITQIIVTNRGDCCEERINGAEIRIGNSNQTSQTINITGGMEGLYVTVVIPGSKKILTLCEVEVYGFKLEIHLEDHLQDSFILILVSRSIWPRAE
;
A
#
# COMPACT_ATOMS: atom_id res chain seq x y z
N MET A 1 22.65 0.76 4.13
CA MET A 1 21.38 0.91 4.89
C MET A 1 20.28 0.38 3.99
N SER A 2 19.76 -0.81 4.26
CA SER A 2 18.64 -1.36 3.48
C SER A 2 17.38 -1.15 4.32
N ASN A 3 16.51 -0.23 3.90
CA ASN A 3 15.20 -0.03 4.51
C ASN A 3 14.28 -1.06 3.85
N PRO A 4 13.94 -2.19 4.51
CA PRO A 4 13.11 -3.21 3.88
C PRO A 4 11.75 -2.62 3.52
N TRP A 5 11.28 -2.93 2.32
CA TRP A 5 10.02 -2.44 1.79
C TRP A 5 9.26 -3.53 1.06
N TRP A 6 7.95 -3.35 0.99
CA TRP A 6 7.03 -4.08 0.14
C TRP A 6 6.22 -3.04 -0.64
N ARG A 7 5.91 -3.30 -1.91
CA ARG A 7 5.09 -2.42 -2.74
C ARG A 7 4.13 -3.25 -3.56
N VAL A 8 2.92 -2.74 -3.73
CA VAL A 8 2.00 -3.17 -4.79
C VAL A 8 1.88 -2.07 -5.84
N ASP A 9 1.87 -2.49 -7.10
CA ASP A 9 1.38 -1.72 -8.25
C ASP A 9 -0.12 -1.98 -8.44
N LEU A 10 -0.93 -0.93 -8.30
CA LEU A 10 -2.39 -1.01 -8.46
C LEU A 10 -2.83 -0.97 -9.93
N LEU A 11 -1.89 -0.83 -10.87
CA LEU A 11 -2.07 -0.73 -12.32
C LEU A 11 -2.81 0.52 -12.82
N ASP A 12 -3.55 1.22 -11.95
CA ASP A 12 -4.24 2.46 -12.26
C ASP A 12 -4.26 3.41 -11.03
N SER A 13 -4.72 4.65 -11.23
CA SER A 13 -4.87 5.63 -10.15
C SER A 13 -6.15 5.41 -9.36
N TYR A 14 -5.99 5.21 -8.05
CA TYR A 14 -7.09 5.08 -7.10
C TYR A 14 -7.05 6.17 -6.04
N VAL A 15 -8.22 6.63 -5.62
CA VAL A 15 -8.38 7.35 -4.35
C VAL A 15 -8.42 6.32 -3.24
N ILE A 16 -7.34 6.24 -2.46
CA ILE A 16 -7.22 5.28 -1.36
C ILE A 16 -7.92 5.83 -0.12
N THR A 17 -8.81 5.00 0.44
CA THR A 17 -9.66 5.35 1.58
C THR A 17 -9.25 4.61 2.84
N GLN A 18 -8.80 3.36 2.72
CA GLN A 18 -8.37 2.54 3.84
C GLN A 18 -7.28 1.57 3.42
N ILE A 19 -6.31 1.36 4.30
CA ILE A 19 -5.30 0.32 4.18
C ILE A 19 -5.29 -0.46 5.48
N ILE A 20 -5.44 -1.78 5.38
CA ILE A 20 -5.36 -2.70 6.51
C ILE A 20 -4.10 -3.54 6.32
N VAL A 21 -3.25 -3.57 7.35
CA VAL A 21 -2.02 -4.36 7.36
C VAL A 21 -2.13 -5.41 8.45
N THR A 22 -2.08 -6.67 8.05
CA THR A 22 -2.09 -7.80 8.99
C THR A 22 -0.65 -8.27 9.20
N ASN A 23 -0.14 -8.03 10.41
CA ASN A 23 1.19 -8.46 10.83
C ASN A 23 1.25 -9.97 11.08
N ARG A 24 2.46 -10.52 11.11
CA ARG A 24 2.72 -11.89 11.55
C ARG A 24 2.47 -12.04 13.05
N GLY A 25 1.64 -13.01 13.43
CA GLY A 25 1.18 -13.21 14.82
C GLY A 25 1.80 -14.39 15.57
N ASP A 26 2.59 -15.26 14.93
CA ASP A 26 3.20 -16.45 15.58
C ASP A 26 4.55 -16.16 16.25
N CYS A 27 5.24 -15.07 15.89
CA CYS A 27 6.39 -14.51 16.61
C CYS A 27 6.83 -13.16 16.02
N CYS A 28 7.63 -12.41 16.78
CA CYS A 28 8.35 -11.22 16.30
C CYS A 28 7.46 -10.08 15.79
N GLU A 29 6.28 -9.91 16.41
CA GLU A 29 5.30 -8.89 16.04
C GLU A 29 5.88 -7.47 16.14
N GLU A 30 6.82 -7.25 17.05
CA GLU A 30 7.49 -5.97 17.28
C GLU A 30 8.30 -5.48 16.07
N ARG A 31 8.60 -6.36 15.11
CA ARG A 31 9.37 -6.01 13.91
C ARG A 31 8.69 -4.95 13.07
N ILE A 32 7.36 -4.89 13.08
CA ILE A 32 6.59 -3.91 12.32
C ILE A 32 6.65 -2.50 12.94
N ASN A 33 7.19 -2.35 14.16
CA ASN A 33 7.24 -1.08 14.85
C ASN A 33 8.04 -0.04 14.06
N GLY A 34 7.40 1.09 13.78
CA GLY A 34 7.96 2.17 12.95
C GLY A 34 7.78 1.94 11.45
N ALA A 35 6.95 0.99 11.02
CA ALA A 35 6.55 0.88 9.62
C ALA A 35 5.80 2.15 9.16
N GLU A 36 6.09 2.56 7.93
CA GLU A 36 5.45 3.67 7.26
C GLU A 36 4.70 3.15 6.03
N ILE A 37 3.51 3.70 5.80
CA ILE A 37 2.76 3.49 4.57
C ILE A 37 2.96 4.73 3.70
N ARG A 38 3.34 4.51 2.44
CA ARG A 38 3.58 5.56 1.44
C ARG A 38 2.74 5.29 0.21
N ILE A 39 1.98 6.28 -0.21
CA ILE A 39 1.11 6.24 -1.40
C ILE A 39 1.67 7.24 -2.42
N GLY A 40 1.76 6.87 -3.69
CA GLY A 40 2.25 7.80 -4.71
C GLY A 40 2.10 7.30 -6.14
N ASN A 41 2.29 8.23 -7.09
CA ASN A 41 2.09 8.02 -8.53
C ASN A 41 3.39 7.79 -9.31
N SER A 42 4.55 7.97 -8.68
CA SER A 42 5.84 7.83 -9.35
C SER A 42 6.61 6.63 -8.82
N ASN A 43 7.41 6.01 -9.69
CA ASN A 43 8.33 4.94 -9.30
C ASN A 43 9.39 5.40 -8.27
N GLN A 44 9.57 6.70 -8.10
CA GLN A 44 10.47 7.29 -7.11
C GLN A 44 9.74 7.61 -5.80
N THR A 45 10.34 7.17 -4.70
CA THR A 45 9.78 7.23 -3.35
C THR A 45 9.92 8.62 -2.74
N SER A 46 9.31 9.67 -3.30
CA SER A 46 9.00 10.92 -2.58
C SER A 46 8.31 11.93 -3.49
N GLN A 47 7.00 12.09 -3.31
CA GLN A 47 6.38 13.40 -3.46
C GLN A 47 5.54 13.64 -2.21
N THR A 48 5.84 14.74 -1.51
CA THR A 48 4.98 15.25 -0.44
C THR A 48 3.77 15.86 -1.12
N ILE A 49 2.72 15.08 -1.32
CA ILE A 49 1.47 15.59 -1.88
C ILE A 49 0.65 16.12 -0.70
N ASN A 50 0.50 17.44 -0.60
CA ASN A 50 -0.49 18.07 0.27
C ASN A 50 -1.86 17.71 -0.29
N ILE A 51 -2.61 16.79 0.34
CA ILE A 51 -3.95 16.45 -0.16
C ILE A 51 -5.04 16.74 0.86
N THR A 52 -5.87 17.72 0.52
CA THR A 52 -7.24 17.86 1.02
C THR A 52 -8.14 17.01 0.13
N GLY A 53 -8.55 15.80 0.58
CA GLY A 53 -9.54 14.98 -0.17
C GLY A 53 -9.20 13.52 -0.50
N GLY A 54 -8.35 12.83 0.28
CA GLY A 54 -7.98 11.42 0.05
C GLY A 54 -6.65 11.27 -0.67
N MET A 55 -5.94 10.15 -0.46
CA MET A 55 -4.62 9.96 -1.08
C MET A 55 -4.76 9.27 -2.44
N GLU A 56 -4.45 10.00 -3.52
CA GLU A 56 -4.37 9.42 -4.87
C GLU A 56 -3.03 8.71 -5.07
N GLY A 57 -3.07 7.48 -5.56
CA GLY A 57 -1.87 6.66 -5.74
C GLY A 57 -2.02 5.54 -6.76
N LEU A 58 -0.97 5.32 -7.54
CA LEU A 58 -0.73 4.11 -8.34
C LEU A 58 -0.04 3.01 -7.53
N TYR A 59 0.78 3.42 -6.54
CA TYR A 59 1.56 2.51 -5.72
C TYR A 59 1.25 2.68 -4.25
N VAL A 60 1.12 1.55 -3.54
CA VAL A 60 1.12 1.50 -2.07
C VAL A 60 2.39 0.79 -1.63
N THR A 61 3.20 1.45 -0.81
CA THR A 61 4.46 0.92 -0.28
C THR A 61 4.40 0.85 1.24
N VAL A 62 4.75 -0.28 1.82
CA VAL A 62 5.02 -0.45 3.25
C VAL A 62 6.52 -0.53 3.44
N VAL A 63 7.11 0.34 4.26
CA VAL A 63 8.56 0.39 4.48
C VAL A 63 8.87 0.50 5.96
N ILE A 64 9.95 -0.14 6.41
CA ILE A 64 10.48 0.06 7.76
C ILE A 64 11.82 0.77 7.64
N PRO A 65 11.90 2.07 7.96
CA PRO A 65 13.17 2.78 7.96
C PRO A 65 14.13 2.21 9.00
N GLY A 66 15.41 2.18 8.64
CA GLY A 66 16.50 1.81 9.53
C GLY A 66 17.27 0.58 9.06
N SER A 67 18.52 0.51 9.50
CA SER A 67 19.40 -0.61 9.18
C SER A 67 19.05 -1.85 10.01
N LYS A 68 19.25 -3.04 9.42
CA LYS A 68 19.02 -4.36 10.07
C LYS A 68 17.56 -4.61 10.51
N LYS A 69 16.60 -3.92 9.90
CA LYS A 69 15.17 -4.19 10.06
C LYS A 69 14.72 -5.33 9.15
N ILE A 70 13.64 -6.00 9.53
CA ILE A 70 13.01 -7.06 8.74
C ILE A 70 11.54 -6.70 8.62
N LEU A 71 11.05 -6.52 7.40
CA LEU A 71 9.62 -6.39 7.13
C LEU A 71 9.01 -7.78 6.97
N THR A 72 7.90 -8.04 7.66
CA THR A 72 7.14 -9.27 7.52
C THR A 72 5.66 -8.91 7.56
N LEU A 73 4.94 -9.27 6.49
CA LEU A 73 3.53 -8.96 6.32
C LEU A 73 2.81 -10.27 6.02
N CYS A 74 1.66 -10.49 6.66
CA CYS A 74 0.79 -11.61 6.30
C CYS A 74 -0.13 -11.21 5.16
N GLU A 75 -0.75 -10.04 5.25
CA GLU A 75 -1.73 -9.54 4.29
C GLU A 75 -1.72 -8.01 4.28
N VAL A 76 -1.95 -7.43 3.10
CA VAL A 76 -2.17 -6.00 2.92
C VAL A 76 -3.43 -5.83 2.07
N GLU A 77 -4.44 -5.20 2.65
CA GLU A 77 -5.71 -4.93 2.00
C GLU A 77 -5.79 -3.44 1.70
N VAL A 78 -6.02 -3.10 0.42
CA VAL A 78 -6.10 -1.72 -0.05
C VAL A 78 -7.51 -1.46 -0.57
N TYR A 79 -8.18 -0.48 0.03
CA TYR A 79 -9.54 -0.10 -0.29
C TYR A 79 -9.57 1.30 -0.91
N GLY A 80 -10.25 1.44 -2.03
CA GLY A 80 -10.38 2.69 -2.74
C GLY A 80 -11.34 2.60 -3.93
N PHE A 81 -11.42 3.70 -4.67
CA PHE A 81 -12.19 3.78 -5.91
C PHE A 81 -11.33 4.35 -7.04
N LYS A 82 -11.59 3.90 -8.26
CA LYS A 82 -10.84 4.30 -9.44
C LYS A 82 -11.17 5.74 -9.79
N LEU A 83 -10.15 6.51 -10.20
CA LEU A 83 -10.32 7.89 -10.64
C LEU A 83 -10.66 7.96 -12.13
N GLU A 84 -11.70 7.24 -12.57
CA GLU A 84 -12.23 7.39 -13.93
C GLU A 84 -13.38 8.40 -13.93
N ILE A 85 -13.10 9.62 -14.39
CA ILE A 85 -14.15 10.57 -14.77
C ILE A 85 -14.55 10.24 -16.21
N HIS A 86 -15.47 9.29 -16.40
CA HIS A 86 -16.26 9.25 -17.62
C HIS A 86 -17.56 10.04 -17.36
N LEU A 87 -17.72 11.15 -18.09
CA LEU A 87 -19.01 11.81 -18.21
C LEU A 87 -19.95 10.80 -18.86
N GLU A 88 -21.05 10.47 -18.17
CA GLU A 88 -22.11 9.54 -18.59
C GLU A 88 -21.75 8.05 -18.47
N ASP A 89 -21.87 7.49 -17.26
CA ASP A 89 -23.00 6.59 -16.94
C ASP A 89 -22.89 6.02 -15.52
N HIS A 90 -23.99 6.13 -14.78
CA HIS A 90 -24.38 5.32 -13.64
C HIS A 90 -23.39 5.12 -12.47
N LEU A 91 -23.62 5.94 -11.44
CA LEU A 91 -23.22 5.73 -10.05
C LEU A 91 -23.54 4.30 -9.54
N GLN A 92 -22.63 3.31 -9.68
CA GLN A 92 -22.65 2.14 -8.79
C GLN A 92 -21.44 1.19 -8.69
N ASP A 93 -20.39 1.25 -9.51
CA ASP A 93 -19.41 0.14 -9.54
C ASP A 93 -17.96 0.50 -9.24
N SER A 94 -17.62 0.97 -8.02
CA SER A 94 -16.20 1.07 -7.64
C SER A 94 -15.90 0.90 -6.15
N PHE A 95 -16.46 -0.12 -5.49
CA PHE A 95 -15.74 -0.74 -4.38
C PHE A 95 -14.72 -1.71 -4.98
N ILE A 96 -13.59 -1.19 -5.48
CA ILE A 96 -12.52 -2.07 -5.96
C ILE A 96 -11.74 -2.51 -4.72
N LEU A 97 -12.02 -3.74 -4.29
CA LEU A 97 -11.24 -4.48 -3.32
C LEU A 97 -9.96 -4.97 -4.00
N ILE A 98 -8.83 -4.27 -3.82
CA ILE A 98 -7.54 -4.80 -4.25
C ILE A 98 -6.97 -5.59 -3.06
N LEU A 99 -7.30 -6.88 -2.99
CA LEU A 99 -6.62 -7.84 -2.12
C LEU A 99 -5.26 -8.15 -2.73
N VAL A 100 -4.18 -7.67 -2.10
CA VAL A 100 -2.84 -8.08 -2.51
C VAL A 100 -2.33 -9.14 -1.54
N SER A 101 -2.70 -10.37 -1.90
CA SER A 101 -2.02 -11.65 -1.67
C SER A 101 -1.24 -11.84 -0.38
N ARG A 102 -1.69 -12.85 0.38
CA ARG A 102 -0.93 -13.60 1.39
C ARG A 102 0.52 -13.80 0.94
N SER A 103 1.45 -13.15 1.62
CA SER A 103 2.87 -13.44 1.44
C SER A 103 3.20 -14.74 2.17
N ILE A 104 2.95 -15.88 1.53
CA ILE A 104 3.67 -17.10 1.87
C ILE A 104 5.11 -16.86 1.42
N TRP A 105 6.01 -16.76 2.40
CA TRP A 105 7.45 -16.61 2.20
C TRP A 105 8.02 -17.62 1.18
N PRO A 106 9.16 -17.32 0.50
CA PRO A 106 10.13 -16.30 0.87
C PRO A 106 10.55 -15.31 -0.24
N ARG A 107 10.88 -14.09 0.21
CA ARG A 107 11.88 -13.17 -0.37
C ARG A 107 11.69 -12.83 -1.85
N ALA A 108 10.95 -11.75 -2.13
CA ALA A 108 11.08 -11.03 -3.40
C ALA A 108 12.36 -10.17 -3.34
N GLU A 109 13.24 -10.37 -4.32
CA GLU A 109 14.46 -9.59 -4.57
C GLU A 109 14.15 -8.19 -5.11
#